data_AF-A0A3C0U5V9-F1
#
_entry.id   AF-A0A3C0U5V9-F1
#
_cell.length_a   1.000
_cell.length_b   1.000
_cell.length_c   1.000
_cell.angle_alpha   90.00
_cell.angle_beta   90.00
_cell.angle_gamma   90.00
#
_symmetry.space_group_name_H-M   'P 1'
#
loop_
_entity.id
_entity.type
_entity.pdbx_description
1 polymer ?
#
loop_
_entity_poly.entity_id
_entity_poly.type
_entity_poly.pdbx_seq_one_letter_code
_entity_poly.pdbx_strand_id
1 'polypeptide(L)'
;MKFMNIRLLLLLCGLILTSCHGAKYHYKQGNKFAEAHMLKPAVTEYKKALDKKPEKVNFLIAMEHRGSALLEELYTNYRFADGNDSLSVYKFLEAAKWTTYLKKYISVDRYEGFYEVDYQQQLSSYINGVYKRSKLLIRSRSFDKAQIRLIELETLKPGFRDVKELLTFSEVEPIYTKALTLFEQGSYRAAFAVIEPILLKYPKQQELRTLKCEALSRGTYRLGIISDAQITGKAATISAALQSSLISALFSNKDPFIELLDRTNFNLLQNEQRAIINGGTSEEAVTQELLSAHAYLKVVVTGVDEEEGLLISQNKTGYERYYVDKKDDEGKTVKEAKYTKVRYREFTKENKVHYTAQLTLTDRATSKIIAVEIFEYSNSDRTHYIDYSGNNLFPGYWKYQNKAHHSDRPEINESKRRQLARLKQASKSVKSPITMRKDAVASFASRSASAVQLLKLEP
;
A
#
# COMPACT_ATOMS: atom_id res chain seq x y z
N MET A 1 42.37 4.76 17.83
CA MET A 1 40.99 4.21 17.67
C MET A 1 40.28 4.37 19.02
N LYS A 2 39.21 5.12 19.27
CA LYS A 2 38.38 6.09 18.54
C LYS A 2 37.90 7.05 19.65
N PHE A 3 38.43 8.27 19.72
CA PHE A 3 37.77 9.38 20.43
C PHE A 3 37.08 10.24 19.37
N MET A 4 35.99 9.69 18.86
CA MET A 4 35.04 10.40 18.00
C MET A 4 33.71 10.31 18.74
N ASN A 5 32.94 11.41 18.75
CA ASN A 5 31.56 11.55 19.26
C ASN A 5 31.40 12.05 20.70
N ILE A 6 31.64 13.35 20.92
CA ILE A 6 30.89 14.12 21.95
C ILE A 6 30.68 15.57 21.48
N ARG A 7 31.66 16.16 20.77
CA ARG A 7 31.54 17.54 20.27
C ARG A 7 30.55 17.72 19.10
N LEU A 8 30.30 16.67 18.30
CA LEU A 8 29.32 16.74 17.20
C LEU A 8 27.88 16.48 17.66
N LEU A 9 27.67 15.84 18.82
CA LEU A 9 26.34 15.61 19.40
C LEU A 9 25.81 16.86 20.11
N LEU A 10 26.70 17.69 20.66
CA LEU A 10 26.35 18.97 21.30
C LEU A 10 26.06 20.10 20.30
N LEU A 11 26.56 20.01 19.06
CA LEU A 11 26.28 21.02 18.02
C LEU A 11 24.95 20.78 17.28
N LEU A 12 24.38 19.57 17.35
CA LEU A 12 23.10 19.22 16.70
C LEU A 12 21.88 19.43 17.61
N CYS A 13 22.06 19.62 18.92
CA CYS A 13 20.99 19.92 19.88
C CYS A 13 20.63 21.42 19.97
N GLY A 14 21.38 22.31 19.29
CA GLY A 14 21.16 23.77 19.35
C GLY A 14 20.07 24.30 18.41
N LEU A 15 19.52 23.48 17.52
CA LEU A 15 18.58 23.91 16.47
C LEU A 15 17.10 23.59 16.77
N ILE A 16 16.77 23.14 17.98
CA ILE A 16 15.37 22.88 18.41
C ILE A 16 14.92 23.84 19.54
N LEU A 17 15.60 24.98 19.71
CA LEU A 17 15.00 26.12 20.43
C LEU A 17 14.09 26.89 19.47
N THR A 18 13.03 26.24 18.98
CA THR A 18 11.90 26.93 18.36
C THR A 18 11.23 27.76 19.45
N SER A 19 11.70 29.00 19.55
CA SER A 19 11.11 30.16 20.22
C SER A 19 9.73 29.91 20.87
N CYS A 20 9.75 29.46 22.13
CA CYS A 20 8.60 29.68 23.00
C CYS A 20 8.58 31.18 23.34
N HIS A 21 8.08 31.99 22.42
CA HIS A 21 8.01 33.43 22.59
C HIS A 21 7.12 33.76 23.80
N GLY A 22 7.61 34.53 24.76
CA GLY A 22 6.84 34.89 25.96
C GLY A 22 5.69 35.86 25.67
N ALA A 23 4.75 36.03 26.60
CA ALA A 23 3.60 36.92 26.45
C ALA A 23 3.97 38.37 26.06
N LYS A 24 5.09 38.90 26.58
CA LYS A 24 5.61 40.25 26.27
C LYS A 24 6.05 40.40 24.81
N TYR A 25 6.56 39.33 24.20
CA TYR A 25 6.93 39.34 22.78
C TYR A 25 5.69 39.55 21.91
N HIS A 26 4.64 38.75 22.13
CA HIS A 26 3.39 38.85 21.39
C HIS A 26 2.74 40.22 21.56
N TYR A 27 2.74 40.77 22.78
CA TYR A 27 2.27 42.14 22.99
C TYR A 27 3.06 43.19 22.19
N LYS A 28 4.40 43.10 22.17
CA LYS A 28 5.24 44.01 21.39
C LYS A 28 5.00 43.86 19.88
N GLN A 29 4.79 42.65 19.39
CA GLN A 29 4.44 42.42 17.98
C GLN A 29 3.05 42.94 17.64
N GLY A 30 2.07 42.75 18.52
CA GLY A 30 0.73 43.34 18.38
C GLY A 30 0.79 44.86 18.25
N ASN A 31 1.63 45.53 19.07
CA ASN A 31 1.83 46.98 18.97
C ASN A 31 2.42 47.40 17.62
N LYS A 32 3.41 46.67 17.09
CA LYS A 32 3.97 46.95 15.76
C LYS A 32 2.91 46.82 14.66
N PHE A 33 2.08 45.78 14.70
CA PHE A 33 0.98 45.63 13.75
C PHE A 33 -0.06 46.75 13.90
N ALA A 34 -0.36 47.15 15.13
CA ALA A 34 -1.28 48.24 15.39
C ALA A 34 -0.76 49.60 14.88
N GLU A 35 0.55 49.88 15.04
CA GLU A 35 1.23 51.05 14.46
C GLU A 35 1.18 51.05 12.94
N ALA A 36 1.23 49.87 12.32
CA ALA A 36 1.05 49.69 10.88
C ALA A 36 -0.42 49.66 10.41
N HIS A 37 -1.38 50.01 11.28
CA HIS A 37 -2.84 49.92 11.02
C HIS A 37 -3.34 48.52 10.63
N MET A 38 -2.59 47.47 10.96
CA MET A 38 -2.95 46.07 10.71
C MET A 38 -3.74 45.51 11.90
N LEU A 39 -5.03 45.82 11.98
CA LEU A 39 -5.87 45.49 13.13
C LEU A 39 -6.04 43.98 13.36
N LYS A 40 -6.32 43.17 12.33
CA LYS A 40 -6.49 41.70 12.47
C LYS A 40 -5.21 41.02 13.01
N PRO A 41 -4.01 41.26 12.45
CA PRO A 41 -2.76 40.73 13.00
C PRO A 41 -2.47 41.24 14.41
N ALA A 42 -2.73 42.52 14.70
CA ALA A 42 -2.54 43.10 16.03
C ALA A 42 -3.37 42.37 17.09
N VAL A 43 -4.68 42.25 16.86
CA VAL A 43 -5.63 41.54 17.74
C VAL A 43 -5.24 40.06 17.92
N THR A 44 -4.76 39.41 16.85
CA THR A 44 -4.31 38.01 16.92
C THR A 44 -3.09 37.85 17.84
N GLU A 45 -2.13 38.77 17.76
CA GLU A 45 -0.96 38.77 18.65
C GLU A 45 -1.31 39.13 20.09
N TYR A 46 -2.24 40.09 20.31
CA TYR A 46 -2.73 40.38 21.66
C TYR A 46 -3.43 39.19 22.30
N LYS A 47 -4.22 38.42 21.54
CA LYS A 47 -4.78 37.15 22.05
C LYS A 47 -3.68 36.21 22.52
N LYS A 48 -2.63 35.98 21.72
CA LYS A 48 -1.50 35.11 22.13
C LYS A 48 -0.81 35.60 23.39
N ALA A 49 -0.78 36.91 23.62
CA ALA A 49 -0.26 37.50 24.86
C ALA A 49 -1.20 37.23 26.05
N LEU A 50 -2.51 37.43 25.87
CA LEU A 50 -3.55 37.21 26.87
C LEU A 50 -3.73 35.74 27.24
N ASP A 51 -3.69 34.81 26.27
CA ASP A 51 -3.75 33.37 26.53
C ASP A 51 -2.62 32.91 27.48
N LYS A 52 -1.48 33.62 27.46
CA LYS A 52 -0.33 33.35 28.35
C LYS A 52 -0.38 34.12 29.66
N LYS A 53 -0.99 35.32 29.66
CA LYS A 53 -1.13 36.19 30.84
C LYS A 53 -2.49 36.91 30.81
N PRO A 54 -3.58 36.23 31.22
CA PRO A 54 -4.96 36.72 31.01
C PRO A 54 -5.30 38.01 31.76
N GLU A 55 -4.75 38.19 32.96
CA GLU A 55 -5.08 39.32 33.84
C GLU A 55 -4.19 40.54 33.63
N LYS A 56 -3.30 40.53 32.62
CA LYS A 56 -2.38 41.65 32.43
C LYS A 56 -3.13 42.85 31.85
N VAL A 57 -3.39 43.83 32.70
CA VAL A 57 -4.13 45.07 32.39
C VAL A 57 -3.71 45.72 31.05
N ASN A 58 -2.42 45.93 30.81
CA ASN A 58 -1.96 46.57 29.56
C ASN A 58 -2.32 45.74 28.30
N PHE A 59 -2.40 44.41 28.40
CA PHE A 59 -2.77 43.55 27.27
C PHE A 59 -4.27 43.61 27.04
N LEU A 60 -5.06 43.64 28.13
CA LEU A 60 -6.51 43.82 28.06
C LEU A 60 -6.87 45.18 27.45
N ILE A 61 -6.24 46.27 27.86
CA ILE A 61 -6.48 47.61 27.30
C ILE A 61 -6.14 47.66 25.81
N ALA A 62 -5.01 47.07 25.40
CA ALA A 62 -4.63 47.03 23.98
C ALA A 62 -5.60 46.17 23.15
N MET A 63 -6.07 45.06 23.71
CA MET A 63 -7.08 44.20 23.09
C MET A 63 -8.43 44.90 22.99
N GLU A 64 -8.86 45.62 24.03
CA GLU A 64 -10.08 46.44 24.03
C GLU A 64 -10.03 47.50 22.93
N HIS A 65 -9.00 48.33 22.93
CA HIS A 65 -8.90 49.43 21.97
C HIS A 65 -8.82 48.94 20.52
N ARG A 66 -7.97 47.93 20.24
CA ARG A 66 -7.74 47.45 18.87
C ARG A 66 -8.79 46.45 18.41
N GLY A 67 -9.37 45.68 19.34
CA GLY A 67 -10.50 44.80 19.08
C GLY A 67 -11.76 45.60 18.74
N SER A 68 -12.07 46.63 19.52
CA SER A 68 -13.21 47.52 19.25
C SER A 68 -13.05 48.27 17.92
N ALA A 69 -11.85 48.80 17.64
CA ALA A 69 -11.56 49.42 16.34
C ALA A 69 -11.68 48.43 15.17
N LEU A 70 -11.26 47.18 15.36
CA LEU A 70 -11.41 46.13 14.33
C LEU A 70 -12.88 45.84 14.05
N LEU A 71 -13.72 45.68 15.08
CA LEU A 71 -15.15 45.46 14.89
C LEU A 71 -15.82 46.64 14.22
N GLU A 72 -15.47 47.87 14.61
CA GLU A 72 -15.97 49.09 13.97
C GLU A 72 -15.61 49.12 12.48
N GLU A 73 -14.36 48.82 12.12
CA GLU A 73 -13.92 48.73 10.72
C GLU A 73 -14.70 47.64 9.95
N LEU A 74 -14.86 46.46 10.54
CA LEU A 74 -15.54 45.33 9.88
C LEU A 74 -17.03 45.60 9.65
N TYR A 75 -17.75 46.13 10.63
CA TYR A 75 -19.16 46.47 10.48
C TYR A 75 -19.36 47.73 9.62
N THR A 76 -18.43 48.67 9.63
CA THR A 76 -18.43 49.80 8.68
C THR A 76 -18.27 49.31 7.24
N ASN A 77 -17.33 48.39 7.01
CA ASN A 77 -17.15 47.76 5.70
C ASN A 77 -18.37 46.95 5.24
N TYR A 78 -19.07 46.31 6.17
CA TYR A 78 -20.36 45.66 5.88
C TYR A 78 -21.41 46.67 5.41
N ARG A 79 -21.55 47.81 6.08
CA ARG A 79 -22.49 48.86 5.67
C ARG A 79 -22.13 49.47 4.31
N PHE A 80 -20.86 49.67 4.02
CA PHE A 80 -20.42 50.18 2.71
C PHE A 80 -20.61 49.17 1.57
N ALA A 81 -20.81 47.89 1.88
CA ALA A 81 -21.14 46.88 0.88
C ALA A 81 -22.63 46.87 0.48
N ASP A 82 -23.47 47.66 1.16
CA ASP A 82 -24.91 47.71 0.92
C ASP A 82 -25.26 47.99 -0.55
N GLY A 83 -26.30 47.33 -1.04
CA GLY A 83 -26.63 47.26 -2.47
C GLY A 83 -25.86 46.19 -3.27
N ASN A 84 -24.85 45.53 -2.69
CA ASN A 84 -24.22 44.33 -3.24
C ASN A 84 -24.36 43.14 -2.28
N ASP A 85 -25.48 42.43 -2.38
CA ASP A 85 -25.84 41.34 -1.46
C ASP A 85 -24.74 40.29 -1.25
N SER A 86 -23.98 39.95 -2.30
CA SER A 86 -22.86 38.99 -2.19
C SER A 86 -21.77 39.51 -1.27
N LEU A 87 -21.32 40.75 -1.53
CA LEU A 87 -20.26 41.38 -0.75
C LEU A 87 -20.71 41.61 0.69
N SER A 88 -21.94 42.08 0.90
CA SER A 88 -22.51 42.31 2.22
C SER A 88 -22.57 41.03 3.05
N VAL A 89 -23.07 39.93 2.49
CA VAL A 89 -23.13 38.63 3.19
C VAL A 89 -21.75 38.21 3.70
N TYR A 90 -20.72 38.26 2.85
CA TYR A 90 -19.38 37.85 3.26
C TYR A 90 -18.70 38.82 4.24
N LYS A 91 -18.93 40.13 4.10
CA LYS A 91 -18.44 41.12 5.07
C LYS A 91 -19.10 40.96 6.43
N PHE A 92 -20.39 40.66 6.47
CA PHE A 92 -21.09 40.35 7.72
C PHE A 92 -20.56 39.08 8.36
N LEU A 93 -20.41 37.98 7.61
CA LEU A 93 -19.88 36.71 8.14
C LEU A 93 -18.48 36.89 8.72
N GLU A 94 -17.64 37.71 8.08
CA GLU A 94 -16.33 38.08 8.63
C GLU A 94 -16.46 38.87 9.93
N ALA A 95 -17.30 39.90 9.97
CA ALA A 95 -17.55 40.70 11.16
C ALA A 95 -18.06 39.83 12.32
N ALA A 96 -19.10 39.02 12.10
CA ALA A 96 -19.69 38.12 13.08
C ALA A 96 -18.68 37.09 13.64
N LYS A 97 -17.79 36.56 12.78
CA LYS A 97 -16.70 35.68 13.21
C LYS A 97 -15.75 36.40 14.18
N TRP A 98 -15.35 37.63 13.87
CA TRP A 98 -14.50 38.43 14.74
C TRP A 98 -15.22 38.87 16.02
N THR A 99 -16.51 39.18 15.96
CA THR A 99 -17.33 39.48 17.14
C THR A 99 -17.33 38.30 18.11
N THR A 100 -17.56 37.08 17.61
CA THR A 100 -17.52 35.85 18.42
C THR A 100 -16.13 35.60 19.00
N TYR A 101 -15.08 35.84 18.21
CA TYR A 101 -13.69 35.70 18.65
C TYR A 101 -13.32 36.71 19.77
N LEU A 102 -13.86 37.92 19.70
CA LEU A 102 -13.55 39.03 20.60
C LEU A 102 -14.41 39.09 21.86
N LYS A 103 -15.63 38.53 21.84
CA LYS A 103 -16.61 38.54 22.96
C LYS A 103 -16.04 38.10 24.32
N LYS A 104 -14.98 37.29 24.34
CA LYS A 104 -14.32 36.84 25.58
C LYS A 104 -13.40 37.88 26.22
N TYR A 105 -13.03 38.92 25.48
CA TYR A 105 -11.98 39.86 25.87
C TYR A 105 -12.49 41.31 25.97
N ILE A 106 -13.55 41.64 25.22
CA ILE A 106 -14.09 42.99 25.08
C ILE A 106 -15.63 42.94 25.11
N SER A 107 -16.29 44.05 25.46
CA SER A 107 -17.75 44.15 25.29
C SER A 107 -18.11 44.26 23.81
N VAL A 108 -19.10 43.47 23.39
CA VAL A 108 -19.59 43.44 22.00
C VAL A 108 -21.08 43.77 21.89
N ASP A 109 -21.71 44.23 22.98
CA ASP A 109 -23.17 44.38 23.11
C ASP A 109 -23.76 45.30 22.04
N ARG A 110 -23.00 46.29 21.58
CA ARG A 110 -23.39 47.20 20.47
C ARG A 110 -23.69 46.46 19.17
N TYR A 111 -23.03 45.32 18.92
CA TYR A 111 -23.10 44.59 17.66
C TYR A 111 -24.00 43.37 17.71
N GLU A 112 -24.32 42.85 18.91
CA GLU A 112 -25.13 41.65 19.06
C GLU A 112 -26.58 41.90 18.61
N GLY A 113 -27.03 41.13 17.62
CA GLY A 113 -28.38 41.23 17.07
C GLY A 113 -28.68 42.48 16.24
N PHE A 114 -27.85 43.54 16.32
CA PHE A 114 -28.12 44.84 15.69
C PHE A 114 -28.30 44.75 14.16
N TYR A 115 -27.47 43.95 13.49
CA TYR A 115 -27.46 43.82 12.03
C TYR A 115 -28.15 42.55 11.52
N GLU A 116 -28.80 41.78 12.40
CA GLU A 116 -29.31 40.44 12.07
C GLU A 116 -30.41 40.51 11.01
N VAL A 117 -31.36 41.45 11.13
CA VAL A 117 -32.47 41.59 10.18
C VAL A 117 -31.96 41.94 8.77
N ASP A 118 -31.10 42.96 8.68
CA ASP A 118 -30.50 43.39 7.41
C ASP A 118 -29.72 42.26 6.75
N TYR A 119 -28.91 41.54 7.55
CA TYR A 119 -28.14 40.40 7.08
C TYR A 119 -29.05 39.29 6.55
N GLN A 120 -30.12 38.91 7.27
CA GLN A 120 -31.03 37.86 6.83
C GLN A 120 -31.75 38.23 5.53
N GLN A 121 -32.10 39.51 5.33
CA GLN A 121 -32.69 39.99 4.09
C GLN A 121 -31.71 39.90 2.91
N GLN A 122 -30.49 40.41 3.09
CA GLN A 122 -29.43 40.36 2.06
C GLN A 122 -29.03 38.91 1.74
N LEU A 123 -28.90 38.06 2.75
CA LEU A 123 -28.63 36.63 2.60
C LEU A 123 -29.73 35.94 1.79
N SER A 124 -31.00 36.22 2.10
CA SER A 124 -32.13 35.66 1.36
C SER A 124 -32.10 36.07 -0.12
N SER A 125 -31.85 37.35 -0.41
CA SER A 125 -31.73 37.85 -1.78
C SER A 125 -30.56 37.19 -2.52
N TYR A 126 -29.38 37.16 -1.88
CA TYR A 126 -28.16 36.58 -2.44
C TYR A 126 -28.34 35.10 -2.79
N ILE A 127 -28.79 34.29 -1.82
CA ILE A 127 -28.98 32.84 -1.99
C ILE A 127 -29.98 32.56 -3.11
N ASN A 128 -31.08 33.31 -3.19
CA ASN A 128 -32.06 33.15 -4.28
C ASN A 128 -31.44 33.46 -5.65
N GLY A 129 -30.59 34.50 -5.73
CA GLY A 129 -29.85 34.85 -6.95
C GLY A 129 -28.86 33.78 -7.37
N VAL A 130 -28.03 33.30 -6.45
CA VAL A 130 -27.06 32.22 -6.70
C VAL A 130 -27.79 30.94 -7.12
N TYR A 131 -28.87 30.58 -6.43
CA TYR A 131 -29.68 29.39 -6.76
C TYR A 131 -30.21 29.43 -8.21
N LYS A 132 -30.79 30.55 -8.64
CA LYS A 132 -31.24 30.74 -10.03
C LYS A 132 -30.10 30.58 -11.03
N ARG A 133 -28.93 31.18 -10.74
CA ARG A 133 -27.73 31.07 -11.60
C ARG A 133 -27.19 29.64 -11.65
N SER A 134 -27.16 28.91 -10.53
CA SER A 134 -26.75 27.50 -10.50
C SER A 134 -27.61 26.62 -11.40
N LYS A 135 -28.94 26.84 -11.41
CA LYS A 135 -29.85 26.12 -12.33
C LYS A 135 -29.56 26.43 -13.79
N LEU A 136 -29.22 27.68 -14.13
CA LEU A 136 -28.81 28.03 -15.50
C LEU A 136 -27.49 27.35 -15.89
N LEU A 137 -26.52 27.30 -14.97
CA LEU A 137 -25.25 26.61 -15.19
C LEU A 137 -25.48 25.11 -15.45
N ILE A 138 -26.33 24.45 -14.64
CA ILE A 138 -26.74 23.05 -14.87
C ILE A 138 -27.38 22.87 -16.24
N ARG A 139 -28.35 23.73 -16.61
CA ARG A 139 -29.02 23.65 -17.94
C ARG A 139 -28.05 23.81 -19.10
N SER A 140 -27.02 24.63 -18.92
CA SER A 140 -25.94 24.82 -19.90
C SER A 140 -24.83 23.76 -19.82
N ARG A 141 -25.01 22.69 -19.02
CA ARG A 141 -24.02 21.63 -18.76
C ARG A 141 -22.69 22.13 -18.20
N SER A 142 -22.66 23.33 -17.62
CA SER A 142 -21.51 23.89 -16.91
C SER A 142 -21.45 23.37 -15.47
N PHE A 143 -21.31 22.04 -15.32
CA PHE A 143 -21.46 21.35 -14.04
C PHE A 143 -20.42 21.78 -12.98
N ASP A 144 -19.14 21.90 -13.34
CA ASP A 144 -18.10 22.32 -12.39
C ASP A 144 -18.38 23.69 -11.79
N LYS A 145 -18.83 24.64 -12.63
CA LYS A 145 -19.22 25.98 -12.18
C LYS A 145 -20.46 25.93 -11.30
N ALA A 146 -21.42 25.07 -11.61
CA ALA A 146 -22.63 24.89 -10.80
C ALA A 146 -22.28 24.31 -9.42
N GLN A 147 -21.42 23.29 -9.35
CA GLN A 147 -20.98 22.66 -8.11
C GLN A 147 -20.37 23.67 -7.15
N ILE A 148 -19.46 24.54 -7.62
CA ILE A 148 -18.85 25.60 -6.80
C ILE A 148 -19.94 26.46 -6.14
N ARG A 149 -20.94 26.89 -6.91
CA ARG A 149 -22.04 27.73 -6.42
C ARG A 149 -23.02 26.98 -5.52
N LEU A 150 -23.24 25.69 -5.74
CA LEU A 150 -24.12 24.88 -4.91
C LEU A 150 -23.47 24.52 -3.57
N ILE A 151 -22.16 24.26 -3.55
CA ILE A 151 -21.38 24.08 -2.31
C ILE A 151 -21.39 25.37 -1.49
N GLU A 152 -21.24 26.52 -2.15
CA GLU A 152 -21.38 27.84 -1.53
C GLU A 152 -22.76 27.99 -0.86
N LEU A 153 -23.84 27.65 -1.57
CA LEU A 153 -25.20 27.70 -1.02
C LEU A 153 -25.40 26.75 0.16
N GLU A 154 -24.92 25.51 0.07
CA GLU A 154 -25.04 24.54 1.16
C GLU A 154 -24.25 24.97 2.40
N THR A 155 -23.14 25.70 2.21
CA THR A 155 -22.36 26.30 3.31
C THR A 155 -23.09 27.46 3.96
N LEU A 156 -23.72 28.34 3.15
CA LEU A 156 -24.41 29.53 3.64
C LEU A 156 -25.77 29.21 4.27
N LYS A 157 -26.50 28.23 3.72
CA LYS A 157 -27.82 27.81 4.20
C LYS A 157 -28.06 26.33 3.92
N PRO A 158 -27.59 25.43 4.80
CA PRO A 158 -27.84 23.99 4.68
C PRO A 158 -29.33 23.68 4.56
N GLY A 159 -29.70 22.76 3.67
CA GLY A 159 -31.09 22.35 3.45
C GLY A 159 -31.95 23.40 2.73
N PHE A 160 -31.33 24.37 2.05
CA PHE A 160 -32.07 25.31 1.22
C PHE A 160 -32.63 24.62 -0.04
N ARG A 161 -33.94 24.34 -0.03
CA ARG A 161 -34.66 23.74 -1.17
C ARG A 161 -33.97 22.44 -1.62
N ASP A 162 -33.82 22.28 -2.94
CA ASP A 162 -33.23 21.14 -3.63
C ASP A 162 -31.72 21.32 -3.93
N VAL A 163 -31.00 22.18 -3.20
CA VAL A 163 -29.58 22.45 -3.47
C VAL A 163 -28.73 21.18 -3.38
N LYS A 164 -29.03 20.29 -2.42
CA LYS A 164 -28.30 19.05 -2.21
C LYS A 164 -28.53 18.05 -3.35
N GLU A 165 -29.76 17.98 -3.84
CA GLU A 165 -30.16 17.17 -4.99
C GLU A 165 -29.52 17.72 -6.27
N LEU A 166 -29.53 19.04 -6.48
CA LEU A 166 -28.88 19.70 -7.61
C LEU A 166 -27.36 19.50 -7.59
N LEU A 167 -26.73 19.55 -6.42
CA LEU A 167 -25.30 19.27 -6.26
C LEU A 167 -25.01 17.83 -6.66
N THR A 168 -25.77 16.88 -6.13
CA THR A 168 -25.67 15.46 -6.47
C THR A 168 -25.83 15.24 -7.98
N PHE A 169 -26.87 15.83 -8.59
CA PHE A 169 -27.08 15.76 -10.03
C PHE A 169 -25.90 16.31 -10.83
N SER A 170 -25.37 17.47 -10.42
CA SER A 170 -24.23 18.10 -11.11
C SER A 170 -22.93 17.32 -11.00
N GLU A 171 -22.79 16.42 -10.03
CA GLU A 171 -21.65 15.49 -9.95
C GLU A 171 -21.90 14.19 -10.73
N VAL A 172 -23.13 13.69 -10.71
CA VAL A 172 -23.50 12.39 -11.32
C VAL A 172 -23.63 12.49 -12.84
N GLU A 173 -24.33 13.51 -13.36
CA GLU A 173 -24.64 13.66 -14.79
C GLU A 173 -23.41 13.69 -15.72
N PRO A 174 -22.34 14.46 -15.43
CA PRO A 174 -21.14 14.42 -16.29
C PRO A 174 -20.44 13.06 -16.26
N ILE A 175 -20.49 12.35 -15.13
CA ILE A 175 -19.90 11.01 -15.00
C ILE A 175 -20.72 10.00 -15.79
N TYR A 176 -22.05 10.04 -15.67
CA TYR A 176 -22.95 9.20 -16.45
C TYR A 176 -22.72 9.39 -17.96
N THR A 177 -22.70 10.64 -18.44
CA THR A 177 -22.48 10.96 -19.86
C THR A 177 -21.13 10.43 -20.37
N LYS A 178 -20.07 10.64 -19.58
CA LYS A 178 -18.72 10.14 -19.91
C LYS A 178 -18.67 8.62 -19.95
N ALA A 179 -19.26 7.95 -18.96
CA ALA A 179 -19.29 6.50 -18.88
C ALA A 179 -20.12 5.89 -20.02
N LEU A 180 -21.25 6.51 -20.37
CA LEU A 180 -22.08 6.10 -21.50
C LEU A 180 -21.30 6.20 -22.83
N THR A 181 -20.56 7.28 -23.02
CA THR A 181 -19.70 7.45 -24.22
C THR A 181 -18.65 6.33 -24.31
N LEU A 182 -17.98 6.01 -23.20
CA LEU A 182 -17.00 4.91 -23.15
C LEU A 182 -17.66 3.55 -23.40
N PHE A 183 -18.86 3.35 -22.86
CA PHE A 183 -19.64 2.13 -23.04
C PHE A 183 -20.05 1.93 -24.50
N GLU A 184 -20.54 2.98 -25.17
CA GLU A 184 -20.91 2.97 -26.59
C GLU A 184 -19.69 2.72 -27.51
N GLN A 185 -18.49 3.10 -27.06
CA GLN A 185 -17.22 2.79 -27.74
C GLN A 185 -16.71 1.37 -27.48
N GLY A 186 -17.42 0.55 -26.69
CA GLY A 186 -16.99 -0.79 -26.29
C GLY A 186 -15.92 -0.81 -25.19
N SER A 187 -15.53 0.34 -24.64
CA SER A 187 -14.53 0.46 -23.57
C SER A 187 -15.14 0.17 -22.19
N TYR A 188 -15.65 -1.04 -22.00
CA TYR A 188 -16.45 -1.43 -20.83
C TYR A 188 -15.70 -1.33 -19.50
N ARG A 189 -14.42 -1.74 -19.47
CA ARG A 189 -13.56 -1.62 -18.28
C ARG A 189 -13.39 -0.16 -17.85
N ALA A 190 -13.21 0.74 -18.82
CA ALA A 190 -13.05 2.17 -18.56
C ALA A 190 -14.37 2.81 -18.09
N ALA A 191 -15.50 2.46 -18.70
CA ALA A 191 -16.82 2.91 -18.27
C ALA A 191 -17.09 2.53 -16.81
N PHE A 192 -16.84 1.27 -16.44
CA PHE A 192 -16.96 0.79 -15.06
C PHE A 192 -16.08 1.57 -14.09
N ALA A 193 -14.81 1.78 -14.44
CA ALA A 193 -13.85 2.50 -13.59
C ALA A 193 -14.24 3.96 -13.34
N VAL A 194 -14.87 4.62 -14.31
CA VAL A 194 -15.38 5.98 -14.18
C VAL A 194 -16.63 6.04 -13.27
N ILE A 195 -17.50 5.03 -13.32
CA ILE A 195 -18.73 4.96 -12.51
C ILE A 195 -18.43 4.60 -11.05
N GLU A 196 -17.44 3.76 -10.79
CA GLU A 196 -17.25 3.16 -9.48
C GLU A 196 -17.08 4.16 -8.32
N PRO A 197 -16.21 5.20 -8.41
CA PRO A 197 -16.05 6.17 -7.34
C PRO A 197 -17.33 6.96 -7.03
N ILE A 198 -18.08 7.35 -8.07
CA ILE A 198 -19.30 8.15 -7.89
C ILE A 198 -20.42 7.31 -7.29
N LEU A 199 -20.49 6.02 -7.62
CA LEU A 199 -21.49 5.12 -7.09
C LEU A 199 -21.20 4.72 -5.63
N LEU A 200 -19.92 4.69 -5.22
CA LEU A 200 -19.55 4.57 -3.80
C LEU A 200 -20.04 5.78 -2.99
N LYS A 201 -19.94 7.00 -3.55
CA LYS A 201 -20.44 8.23 -2.92
C LYS A 201 -21.97 8.29 -2.90
N TYR A 202 -22.60 7.87 -4.00
CA TYR A 202 -24.06 7.92 -4.19
C TYR A 202 -24.62 6.54 -4.57
N PRO A 203 -24.75 5.60 -3.61
CA PRO A 203 -25.10 4.21 -3.90
C PRO A 203 -26.54 3.99 -4.41
N LYS A 204 -27.41 5.01 -4.32
CA LYS A 204 -28.81 4.95 -4.75
C LYS A 204 -29.04 5.39 -6.21
N GLN A 205 -27.98 5.76 -6.95
CA GLN A 205 -28.10 6.21 -8.36
C GLN A 205 -28.36 5.03 -9.28
N GLN A 206 -29.62 4.75 -9.60
CA GLN A 206 -30.02 3.52 -10.28
C GLN A 206 -29.47 3.42 -11.70
N GLU A 207 -29.43 4.53 -12.44
CA GLU A 207 -28.93 4.61 -13.81
C GLU A 207 -27.44 4.26 -13.89
N LEU A 208 -26.65 4.78 -12.94
CA LEU A 208 -25.23 4.42 -12.81
C LEU A 208 -25.05 2.95 -12.44
N ARG A 209 -25.92 2.38 -11.59
CA ARG A 209 -25.88 0.95 -11.26
C ARG A 209 -26.16 0.09 -12.48
N THR A 210 -27.21 0.41 -13.23
CA THR A 210 -27.57 -0.30 -14.46
C THR A 210 -26.42 -0.25 -15.46
N LEU A 211 -25.89 0.93 -15.76
CA LEU A 211 -24.78 1.09 -16.69
C LEU A 211 -23.51 0.36 -16.21
N LYS A 212 -23.22 0.37 -14.89
CA LYS A 212 -22.10 -0.40 -14.31
C LYS A 212 -22.29 -1.90 -14.50
N CYS A 213 -23.50 -2.42 -14.24
CA CYS A 213 -23.82 -3.83 -14.41
C CYS A 213 -23.76 -4.26 -15.88
N GLU A 214 -24.25 -3.43 -16.80
CA GLU A 214 -24.15 -3.70 -18.23
C GLU A 214 -22.71 -3.65 -18.72
N ALA A 215 -21.91 -2.66 -18.28
CA ALA A 215 -20.50 -2.57 -18.60
C ALA A 215 -19.77 -3.82 -18.11
N LEU A 216 -20.03 -4.24 -16.88
CA LEU A 216 -19.48 -5.48 -16.34
C LEU A 216 -19.85 -6.67 -17.23
N SER A 217 -21.15 -6.89 -17.47
CA SER A 217 -21.65 -8.03 -18.24
C SER A 217 -21.09 -8.09 -19.66
N ARG A 218 -20.95 -6.95 -20.35
CA ARG A 218 -20.44 -6.90 -21.72
C ARG A 218 -18.93 -6.92 -21.81
N GLY A 219 -18.23 -6.46 -20.77
CA GLY A 219 -16.78 -6.51 -20.71
C GLY A 219 -16.22 -7.81 -20.10
N THR A 220 -17.07 -8.69 -19.54
CA THR A 220 -16.62 -9.92 -18.90
C THR A 220 -15.89 -10.82 -19.90
N TYR A 221 -14.61 -11.04 -19.66
CA TYR A 221 -13.77 -11.95 -20.40
C TYR A 221 -13.69 -13.31 -19.69
N ARG A 222 -14.42 -14.28 -20.23
CA ARG A 222 -14.39 -15.69 -19.83
C ARG A 222 -13.09 -16.38 -20.27
N LEU A 223 -12.30 -16.83 -19.30
CA LEU A 223 -11.03 -17.50 -19.52
C LEU A 223 -11.14 -18.98 -19.15
N GLY A 224 -11.01 -19.86 -20.14
CA GLY A 224 -11.02 -21.30 -19.93
C GLY A 224 -9.64 -21.81 -19.53
N ILE A 225 -9.52 -22.50 -18.40
CA ILE A 225 -8.24 -23.08 -17.97
C ILE A 225 -8.22 -24.56 -18.37
N ILE A 226 -7.23 -24.94 -19.18
CA ILE A 226 -7.09 -26.28 -19.73
C ILE A 226 -5.79 -26.95 -19.25
N SER A 227 -5.84 -28.27 -19.14
CA SER A 227 -4.66 -29.10 -18.86
C SER A 227 -4.11 -29.71 -20.15
N ASP A 228 -2.84 -30.09 -20.12
CA ASP A 228 -2.19 -30.78 -21.24
C ASP A 228 -2.13 -32.28 -20.99
N ALA A 229 -2.88 -33.05 -21.78
CA ALA A 229 -2.97 -34.50 -21.64
C ALA A 229 -1.70 -35.24 -22.08
N GLN A 230 -0.78 -34.57 -22.81
CA GLN A 230 0.44 -35.19 -23.32
C GLN A 230 1.56 -35.22 -22.28
N ILE A 231 1.43 -34.45 -21.19
CA ILE A 231 2.45 -34.39 -20.15
C ILE A 231 2.26 -35.56 -19.18
N THR A 232 3.35 -36.25 -18.87
CA THR A 232 3.37 -37.38 -17.95
C THR A 232 4.42 -37.22 -16.86
N GLY A 233 4.40 -38.12 -15.87
CA GLY A 233 5.42 -38.17 -14.81
C GLY A 233 5.44 -36.93 -13.91
N LYS A 234 6.64 -36.57 -13.42
CA LYS A 234 6.84 -35.45 -12.49
C LYS A 234 6.35 -34.11 -13.07
N ALA A 235 6.60 -33.86 -14.35
CA ALA A 235 6.17 -32.62 -15.02
C ALA A 235 4.64 -32.46 -14.99
N ALA A 236 3.88 -33.55 -15.14
CA ALA A 236 2.42 -33.50 -15.06
C ALA A 236 1.94 -33.12 -13.64
N THR A 237 2.52 -33.75 -12.61
CA THR A 237 2.18 -33.45 -11.21
C THR A 237 2.49 -32.00 -10.85
N ILE A 238 3.63 -31.47 -11.30
CA ILE A 238 4.01 -30.07 -11.05
C ILE A 238 3.11 -29.12 -11.84
N SER A 239 2.78 -29.44 -13.10
CA SER A 239 1.87 -28.64 -13.93
C SER A 239 0.47 -28.55 -13.31
N ALA A 240 -0.06 -29.66 -12.77
CA ALA A 240 -1.35 -29.65 -12.07
C ALA A 240 -1.31 -28.76 -10.81
N ALA A 241 -0.23 -28.84 -10.01
CA ALA A 241 -0.04 -27.97 -8.85
C ALA A 241 0.07 -26.49 -9.24
N LEU A 242 0.80 -26.20 -10.33
CA LEU A 242 0.93 -24.88 -10.91
C LEU A 242 -0.40 -24.33 -11.40
N GLN A 243 -1.20 -25.13 -12.09
CA GLN A 243 -2.53 -24.74 -12.56
C GLN A 243 -3.45 -24.38 -11.38
N SER A 244 -3.53 -25.22 -10.35
CA SER A 244 -4.31 -24.93 -9.13
C SER A 244 -3.84 -23.65 -8.43
N SER A 245 -2.53 -23.45 -8.33
CA SER A 245 -1.96 -22.25 -7.74
C SER A 245 -2.24 -21.00 -8.59
N LEU A 246 -2.27 -21.13 -9.92
CA LEU A 246 -2.61 -20.06 -10.85
C LEU A 246 -4.10 -19.69 -10.74
N ILE A 247 -5.00 -20.67 -10.68
CA ILE A 247 -6.43 -20.43 -10.44
C ILE A 247 -6.61 -19.64 -9.15
N SER A 248 -5.96 -20.07 -8.06
CA SER A 248 -6.02 -19.36 -6.79
C SER A 248 -5.47 -17.94 -6.88
N ALA A 249 -4.36 -17.72 -7.60
CA ALA A 249 -3.78 -16.39 -7.79
C ALA A 249 -4.70 -15.47 -8.61
N LEU A 250 -5.27 -15.95 -9.71
CA LEU A 250 -6.23 -15.20 -10.54
C LEU A 250 -7.50 -14.85 -9.77
N PHE A 251 -8.05 -15.79 -8.99
CA PHE A 251 -9.21 -15.54 -8.13
C PHE A 251 -8.89 -14.50 -7.04
N SER A 252 -7.68 -14.54 -6.47
CA SER A 252 -7.26 -13.59 -5.43
C SER A 252 -7.10 -12.16 -5.96
N ASN A 253 -6.84 -11.99 -7.26
CA ASN A 253 -6.70 -10.67 -7.88
C ASN A 253 -8.02 -9.88 -7.94
N LYS A 254 -9.17 -10.55 -7.80
CA LYS A 254 -10.51 -9.92 -7.77
C LYS A 254 -10.80 -9.01 -8.98
N ASP A 255 -10.28 -9.34 -10.17
CA ASP A 255 -10.65 -8.62 -11.39
C ASP A 255 -12.12 -8.91 -11.71
N PRO A 256 -13.04 -7.92 -11.63
CA PRO A 256 -14.46 -8.16 -11.84
C PRO A 256 -14.77 -8.56 -13.29
N PHE A 257 -13.87 -8.27 -14.23
CA PHE A 257 -14.05 -8.57 -15.64
C PHE A 257 -13.50 -9.94 -16.05
N ILE A 258 -12.85 -10.70 -15.17
CA ILE A 258 -12.35 -12.03 -15.50
C ILE A 258 -13.24 -13.09 -14.85
N GLU A 259 -13.87 -13.91 -15.69
CA GLU A 259 -14.59 -15.10 -15.25
C GLU A 259 -13.77 -16.34 -15.60
N LEU A 260 -13.39 -17.12 -14.59
CA LEU A 260 -12.59 -18.32 -14.78
C LEU A 260 -13.49 -19.53 -15.00
N LEU A 261 -13.26 -20.27 -16.09
CA LEU A 261 -13.95 -21.51 -16.39
C LEU A 261 -12.95 -22.66 -16.26
N ASP A 262 -13.10 -23.52 -15.25
CA ASP A 262 -12.29 -24.73 -15.14
C ASP A 262 -12.73 -25.75 -16.20
N ARG A 263 -11.83 -26.03 -17.15
CA ARG A 263 -12.06 -26.98 -18.26
C ARG A 263 -11.23 -28.25 -18.11
N THR A 264 -10.58 -28.45 -16.97
CA THR A 264 -9.76 -29.64 -16.69
C THR A 264 -10.56 -30.93 -16.82
N ASN A 265 -11.82 -30.91 -16.35
CA ASN A 265 -12.73 -32.07 -16.37
C ASN A 265 -13.93 -31.84 -17.30
N PHE A 266 -13.71 -31.27 -18.49
CA PHE A 266 -14.77 -30.90 -19.42
C PHE A 266 -15.76 -32.05 -19.74
N ASN A 267 -15.28 -33.28 -19.86
CA ASN A 267 -16.13 -34.45 -20.14
C ASN A 267 -17.11 -34.76 -18.99
N LEU A 268 -16.69 -34.59 -17.74
CA LEU A 268 -17.55 -34.79 -16.57
C LEU A 268 -18.63 -33.70 -16.51
N LEU A 269 -18.26 -32.44 -16.74
CA LEU A 269 -19.20 -31.32 -16.82
C LEU A 269 -20.22 -31.50 -17.95
N GLN A 270 -19.79 -32.01 -19.11
CA GLN A 270 -20.68 -32.29 -20.24
C GLN A 270 -21.68 -33.41 -19.90
N ASN A 271 -21.25 -34.45 -19.17
CA ASN A 271 -22.12 -35.54 -18.76
C ASN A 271 -23.15 -35.10 -17.71
N GLU A 272 -22.76 -34.29 -16.73
CA GLU A 272 -23.68 -33.69 -15.74
C GLU A 272 -24.74 -32.81 -16.42
N GLN A 273 -24.32 -31.98 -17.37
CA GLN A 273 -25.24 -31.13 -18.14
C GLN A 273 -26.22 -31.95 -18.99
N ARG A 274 -25.74 -32.99 -19.68
CA ARG A 274 -26.60 -33.93 -20.41
C ARG A 274 -27.59 -34.62 -19.47
N ALA A 275 -27.17 -35.01 -18.27
CA ALA A 275 -28.07 -35.61 -17.27
C ALA A 275 -29.16 -34.63 -16.77
N ILE A 276 -28.82 -33.35 -16.58
CA ILE A 276 -29.78 -32.29 -16.21
C ILE A 276 -30.78 -32.05 -17.35
N ILE A 277 -30.30 -31.94 -18.60
CA ILE A 277 -31.12 -31.74 -19.79
C ILE A 277 -32.05 -32.94 -20.04
N ASN A 278 -31.56 -34.17 -19.81
CA ASN A 278 -32.35 -35.39 -19.98
C ASN A 278 -33.40 -35.59 -18.87
N GLY A 279 -33.36 -34.80 -17.79
CA GLY A 279 -34.27 -34.90 -16.64
C GLY A 279 -35.32 -33.78 -16.52
N GLY A 280 -35.33 -32.79 -17.41
CA GLY A 280 -36.25 -31.64 -17.37
C GLY A 280 -36.80 -31.27 -18.74
N THR A 281 -38.12 -31.08 -18.84
CA THR A 281 -38.87 -30.76 -20.06
C THR A 281 -38.54 -29.38 -20.67
N SER A 282 -38.65 -29.33 -22.00
CA SER A 282 -38.59 -28.18 -22.95
C SER A 282 -37.21 -27.75 -23.50
N GLU A 283 -36.92 -28.30 -24.68
CA GLU A 283 -36.37 -27.75 -25.93
C GLU A 283 -35.39 -26.55 -25.93
N GLU A 284 -34.15 -26.88 -26.31
CA GLU A 284 -33.38 -26.27 -27.43
C GLU A 284 -32.75 -24.88 -27.30
N ALA A 285 -33.02 -24.09 -26.26
CA ALA A 285 -32.37 -22.76 -26.10
C ALA A 285 -31.24 -22.69 -25.05
N VAL A 286 -31.04 -23.73 -24.22
CA VAL A 286 -30.10 -23.68 -23.07
C VAL A 286 -28.67 -24.12 -23.43
N THR A 287 -28.39 -24.45 -24.69
CA THR A 287 -27.27 -25.35 -25.05
C THR A 287 -26.02 -24.76 -25.70
N GLN A 288 -25.83 -23.44 -25.93
CA GLN A 288 -24.56 -22.98 -26.53
C GLN A 288 -23.90 -21.70 -25.98
N GLU A 289 -24.64 -20.71 -25.47
CA GLU A 289 -24.01 -19.41 -25.12
C GLU A 289 -23.39 -19.34 -23.72
N LEU A 290 -23.93 -20.07 -22.74
CA LEU A 290 -23.48 -19.99 -21.33
C LEU A 290 -22.12 -20.67 -21.02
N LEU A 291 -21.43 -21.21 -22.03
CA LEU A 291 -20.23 -22.03 -21.84
C LEU A 291 -19.07 -21.68 -22.78
N SER A 292 -19.17 -20.68 -23.64
CA SER A 292 -18.05 -20.35 -24.53
C SER A 292 -17.01 -19.49 -23.79
N ALA A 293 -15.81 -20.04 -23.60
CA ALA A 293 -14.66 -19.25 -23.20
C ALA A 293 -14.25 -18.34 -24.38
N HIS A 294 -13.74 -17.14 -24.11
CA HIS A 294 -13.16 -16.30 -25.17
C HIS A 294 -11.78 -16.81 -25.55
N ALA A 295 -10.98 -17.21 -24.55
CA ALA A 295 -9.67 -17.83 -24.76
C ALA A 295 -9.41 -18.99 -23.80
N TYR A 296 -8.44 -19.83 -24.17
CA TYR A 296 -7.92 -20.90 -23.35
C TYR A 296 -6.53 -20.54 -22.81
N LEU A 297 -6.39 -20.63 -21.49
CA LEU A 297 -5.14 -20.51 -20.78
C LEU A 297 -4.58 -21.91 -20.49
N LYS A 298 -3.36 -22.15 -20.94
CA LYS A 298 -2.61 -23.36 -20.65
C LYS A 298 -1.32 -23.00 -19.94
N VAL A 299 -1.06 -23.61 -18.79
CA VAL A 299 0.22 -23.47 -18.06
C VAL A 299 0.84 -24.85 -17.87
N VAL A 300 2.08 -25.00 -18.29
CA VAL A 300 2.75 -26.30 -18.40
C VAL A 300 4.19 -26.17 -17.94
N VAL A 301 4.64 -27.11 -17.12
CA VAL A 301 6.06 -27.27 -16.81
C VAL A 301 6.70 -28.10 -17.91
N THR A 302 7.61 -27.48 -18.67
CA THR A 302 8.31 -28.08 -19.80
C THR A 302 9.67 -28.67 -19.40
N GLY A 303 10.27 -28.19 -18.31
CA GLY A 303 11.57 -28.65 -17.81
C GLY A 303 11.54 -28.92 -16.31
N VAL A 304 12.07 -30.08 -15.90
CA VAL A 304 12.19 -30.51 -14.50
C VAL A 304 13.56 -31.13 -14.29
N ASP A 305 14.40 -30.46 -13.52
CA ASP A 305 15.67 -30.97 -13.05
C ASP A 305 15.73 -30.83 -11.52
N GLU A 306 15.91 -31.97 -10.85
CA GLU A 306 15.92 -32.07 -9.39
C GLU A 306 17.06 -32.98 -8.97
N GLU A 307 18.11 -32.38 -8.40
CA GLU A 307 19.26 -33.08 -7.87
C GLU A 307 19.19 -33.08 -6.34
N GLU A 308 18.94 -34.25 -5.75
CA GLU A 308 19.17 -34.47 -4.33
C GLU A 308 20.58 -35.02 -4.13
N GLY A 309 21.51 -34.17 -3.67
CA GLY A 309 22.88 -34.59 -3.43
C GLY A 309 22.98 -35.58 -2.28
N LEU A 310 23.97 -36.48 -2.35
CA LEU A 310 24.28 -37.38 -1.26
C LEU A 310 24.94 -36.62 -0.10
N LEU A 311 24.67 -37.07 1.13
CA LEU A 311 25.41 -36.58 2.29
C LEU A 311 26.83 -37.17 2.26
N ILE A 312 27.79 -36.35 1.89
CA ILE A 312 29.20 -36.72 1.88
C ILE A 312 29.74 -36.54 3.30
N SER A 313 30.29 -37.63 3.86
CA SER A 313 30.97 -37.62 5.16
C SER A 313 32.45 -37.93 4.97
N GLN A 314 33.32 -37.10 5.53
CA GLN A 314 34.76 -37.28 5.51
C GLN A 314 35.30 -37.29 6.94
N ASN A 315 36.09 -38.31 7.28
CA ASN A 315 36.87 -38.29 8.51
C ASN A 315 38.08 -37.36 8.30
N LYS A 316 38.19 -36.33 9.14
CA LYS A 316 39.32 -35.40 9.15
C LYS A 316 40.13 -35.57 10.42
N THR A 317 41.42 -35.34 10.30
CA THR A 317 42.33 -35.21 11.44
C THR A 317 42.32 -33.77 11.93
N GLY A 318 42.49 -33.60 13.24
CA GLY A 318 42.64 -32.30 13.87
C GLY A 318 43.37 -32.39 15.19
N TYR A 319 43.44 -31.26 15.86
CA TYR A 319 44.10 -31.09 17.15
C TYR A 319 43.17 -30.36 18.11
N GLU A 320 43.02 -30.89 19.33
CA GLU A 320 42.26 -30.25 20.40
C GLU A 320 43.22 -29.56 21.36
N ARG A 321 43.00 -28.25 21.58
CA ARG A 321 43.79 -27.50 22.55
C ARG A 321 43.26 -27.72 23.97
N TYR A 322 44.14 -28.13 24.85
CA TYR A 322 43.95 -28.16 26.30
C TYR A 322 45.07 -27.37 26.99
N TYR A 323 44.87 -27.01 28.25
CA TYR A 323 45.85 -26.26 29.03
C TYR A 323 46.41 -27.15 30.13
N VAL A 324 47.71 -27.07 30.35
CA VAL A 324 48.37 -27.67 31.52
C VAL A 324 49.03 -26.57 32.33
N ASP A 325 48.99 -26.73 33.65
CA ASP A 325 49.64 -25.82 34.57
C ASP A 325 51.15 -26.09 34.61
N LYS A 326 51.96 -25.06 34.35
CA LYS A 326 53.42 -25.11 34.39
C LYS A 326 53.91 -23.97 35.27
N LYS A 327 54.85 -24.26 36.19
CA LYS A 327 55.51 -23.21 36.96
C LYS A 327 56.54 -22.52 36.09
N ASP A 328 56.49 -21.19 36.06
CA ASP A 328 57.56 -20.38 35.48
C ASP A 328 58.79 -20.35 36.41
N ASP A 329 59.87 -19.73 35.93
CA ASP A 329 61.14 -19.63 36.64
C ASP A 329 61.05 -18.79 37.94
N GLU A 330 59.91 -18.12 38.17
CA GLU A 330 59.57 -17.31 39.35
C GLU A 330 58.60 -18.05 40.31
N GLY A 331 58.23 -19.30 40.02
CA GLY A 331 57.38 -20.15 40.85
C GLY A 331 55.87 -19.93 40.70
N LYS A 332 55.43 -19.09 39.75
CA LYS A 332 54.02 -18.78 39.50
C LYS A 332 53.43 -19.76 38.48
N THR A 333 52.17 -20.14 38.69
CA THR A 333 51.45 -21.08 37.82
C THR A 333 51.01 -20.37 36.53
N VAL A 334 51.57 -20.77 35.39
CA VAL A 334 51.22 -20.30 34.04
C VAL A 334 50.57 -21.44 33.25
N LYS A 335 49.50 -21.15 32.51
CA LYS A 335 48.82 -22.13 31.65
C LYS A 335 49.53 -22.27 30.31
N GLU A 336 50.14 -23.42 30.07
CA GLU A 336 50.76 -23.78 28.80
C GLU A 336 49.74 -24.50 27.89
N ALA A 337 49.57 -24.01 26.66
CA ALA A 337 48.68 -24.64 25.69
C ALA A 337 49.33 -25.89 25.09
N LYS A 338 48.68 -27.04 25.24
CA LYS A 338 49.05 -28.31 24.61
C LYS A 338 47.96 -28.78 23.66
N TYR A 339 48.32 -29.65 22.72
CA TYR A 339 47.44 -30.11 21.65
C TYR A 339 47.42 -31.62 21.59
N THR A 340 46.22 -32.20 21.62
CA THR A 340 46.02 -33.65 21.48
C THR A 340 45.45 -34.00 20.11
N LYS A 341 45.87 -35.13 19.54
CA LYS A 341 45.44 -35.59 18.21
C LYS A 341 44.02 -36.12 18.29
N VAL A 342 43.12 -35.53 17.50
CA VAL A 342 41.70 -35.91 17.46
C VAL A 342 41.26 -36.18 16.03
N ARG A 343 40.14 -36.88 15.88
CA ARG A 343 39.40 -36.99 14.62
C ARG A 343 38.07 -36.29 14.78
N TYR A 344 37.61 -35.67 13.69
CA TYR A 344 36.26 -35.15 13.57
C TYR A 344 35.67 -35.56 12.23
N ARG A 345 34.34 -35.54 12.11
CA ARG A 345 33.66 -35.80 10.84
C ARG A 345 33.22 -34.48 10.23
N GLU A 346 33.45 -34.32 8.95
CA GLU A 346 32.99 -33.19 8.17
C GLU A 346 31.93 -33.68 7.18
N PHE A 347 30.81 -32.96 7.14
CA PHE A 347 29.63 -33.31 6.37
C PHE A 347 29.28 -32.20 5.39
N THR A 348 28.99 -32.58 4.15
CA THR A 348 28.51 -31.67 3.11
C THR A 348 27.38 -32.32 2.34
N LYS A 349 26.31 -31.56 2.07
CA LYS A 349 25.21 -31.95 1.17
C LYS A 349 24.74 -30.72 0.43
N GLU A 350 24.44 -30.87 -0.85
CA GLU A 350 23.89 -29.82 -1.71
C GLU A 350 22.72 -30.39 -2.50
N ASN A 351 21.60 -29.68 -2.50
CA ASN A 351 20.45 -29.99 -3.34
C ASN A 351 20.26 -28.86 -4.35
N LYS A 352 19.93 -29.20 -5.59
CA LYS A 352 19.70 -28.23 -6.68
C LYS A 352 18.39 -28.54 -7.38
N VAL A 353 17.72 -27.50 -7.83
CA VAL A 353 16.55 -27.63 -8.69
C VAL A 353 16.59 -26.60 -9.80
N HIS A 354 16.08 -26.99 -10.96
CA HIS A 354 15.80 -26.09 -12.06
C HIS A 354 14.47 -26.50 -12.70
N TYR A 355 13.58 -25.53 -12.90
CA TYR A 355 12.30 -25.73 -13.56
C TYR A 355 12.10 -24.69 -14.65
N THR A 356 11.49 -25.12 -15.74
CA THR A 356 10.99 -24.23 -16.79
C THR A 356 9.49 -24.46 -16.97
N ALA A 357 8.72 -23.39 -17.03
CA ALA A 357 7.30 -23.42 -17.30
C ALA A 357 6.95 -22.48 -18.46
N GLN A 358 5.91 -22.82 -19.20
CA GLN A 358 5.36 -22.02 -20.28
C GLN A 358 3.89 -21.76 -20.00
N LEU A 359 3.50 -20.50 -20.11
CA LEU A 359 2.11 -20.05 -20.20
C LEU A 359 1.77 -19.79 -21.66
N THR A 360 0.60 -20.22 -22.09
CA THR A 360 0.10 -19.94 -23.44
C THR A 360 -1.36 -19.58 -23.34
N LEU A 361 -1.71 -18.44 -23.94
CA LEU A 361 -3.08 -17.97 -24.08
C LEU A 361 -3.47 -18.05 -25.55
N THR A 362 -4.52 -18.79 -25.85
CA THR A 362 -5.00 -19.02 -27.22
C THR A 362 -6.44 -18.58 -27.36
N ASP A 363 -6.72 -17.74 -28.35
CA ASP A 363 -8.08 -17.33 -28.71
C ASP A 363 -8.90 -18.56 -29.15
N ARG A 364 -10.10 -18.74 -28.60
CA ARG A 364 -10.92 -19.92 -28.91
C ARG A 364 -11.43 -19.89 -30.35
N ALA A 365 -11.87 -18.74 -30.82
CA ALA A 365 -12.58 -18.63 -32.11
C ALA A 365 -11.62 -18.81 -33.30
N THR A 366 -10.42 -18.23 -33.20
CA THR A 366 -9.44 -18.16 -34.28
C THR A 366 -8.27 -19.13 -34.09
N SER A 367 -8.14 -19.75 -32.92
CA SER A 367 -6.97 -20.57 -32.53
C SER A 367 -5.65 -19.81 -32.58
N LYS A 368 -5.68 -18.47 -32.64
CA LYS A 368 -4.47 -17.64 -32.62
C LYS A 368 -3.90 -17.58 -31.20
N ILE A 369 -2.58 -17.66 -31.12
CA ILE A 369 -1.86 -17.43 -29.88
C ILE A 369 -1.92 -15.92 -29.58
N ILE A 370 -2.54 -15.57 -28.46
CA ILE A 370 -2.62 -14.19 -27.96
C ILE A 370 -1.33 -13.84 -27.22
N ALA A 371 -0.83 -14.76 -26.38
CA ALA A 371 0.37 -14.56 -25.59
C ALA A 371 1.07 -15.88 -25.28
N VAL A 372 2.40 -15.83 -25.19
CA VAL A 372 3.26 -16.91 -24.69
C VAL A 372 4.27 -16.30 -23.75
N GLU A 373 4.41 -16.88 -22.57
CA GLU A 373 5.41 -16.47 -21.58
C GLU A 373 6.16 -17.70 -21.09
N ILE A 374 7.47 -17.55 -20.92
CA ILE A 374 8.34 -18.61 -20.40
C ILE A 374 8.91 -18.15 -19.06
N PHE A 375 8.83 -19.03 -18.07
CA PHE A 375 9.29 -18.78 -16.72
C PHE A 375 10.33 -19.81 -16.33
N GLU A 376 11.47 -19.32 -15.84
CA GLU A 376 12.52 -20.16 -15.28
C GLU A 376 12.65 -19.92 -13.78
N TYR A 377 12.99 -20.99 -13.06
CA TYR A 377 13.30 -20.95 -11.64
C TYR A 377 14.48 -21.89 -11.37
N SER A 378 15.50 -21.39 -10.69
CA SER A 378 16.62 -22.20 -10.21
C SER A 378 16.89 -21.86 -8.75
N ASN A 379 17.17 -22.90 -7.96
CA ASN A 379 17.55 -22.75 -6.56
C ASN A 379 18.52 -23.85 -6.15
N SER A 380 19.41 -23.54 -5.23
CA SER A 380 20.35 -24.48 -4.64
C SER A 380 20.45 -24.20 -3.15
N ASP A 381 20.43 -25.24 -2.33
CA ASP A 381 20.68 -25.14 -0.90
C ASP A 381 21.75 -26.12 -0.48
N ARG A 382 22.62 -25.68 0.43
CA ARG A 382 23.78 -26.45 0.86
C ARG A 382 23.96 -26.39 2.37
N THR A 383 24.32 -27.53 2.95
CA THR A 383 24.82 -27.61 4.32
C THR A 383 26.29 -28.00 4.32
N HIS A 384 27.03 -27.41 5.24
CA HIS A 384 28.40 -27.75 5.55
C HIS A 384 28.58 -27.64 7.06
N TYR A 385 28.80 -28.77 7.73
CA TYR A 385 28.95 -28.82 9.18
C TYR A 385 29.97 -29.88 9.60
N ILE A 386 30.39 -29.81 10.85
CA ILE A 386 31.24 -30.84 11.46
C ILE A 386 30.56 -31.48 12.66
N ASP A 387 30.88 -32.74 12.92
CA ASP A 387 30.53 -33.44 14.14
C ASP A 387 31.78 -33.72 14.97
N TYR A 388 31.82 -33.09 16.14
CA TYR A 388 32.92 -33.18 17.08
C TYR A 388 32.45 -32.79 18.49
N SER A 389 32.63 -33.68 19.46
CA SER A 389 32.20 -33.49 20.85
C SER A 389 33.08 -32.50 21.61
N GLY A 390 34.39 -32.52 21.38
CA GLY A 390 35.37 -31.68 22.08
C GLY A 390 35.31 -30.18 21.76
N ASN A 391 36.17 -29.41 22.40
CA ASN A 391 36.21 -27.94 22.30
C ASN A 391 37.59 -27.47 21.84
N ASN A 392 37.70 -26.22 21.33
CA ASN A 392 38.98 -25.69 20.82
C ASN A 392 39.64 -26.57 19.75
N LEU A 393 38.86 -27.03 18.77
CA LEU A 393 39.33 -27.82 17.64
C LEU A 393 40.09 -26.97 16.62
N PHE A 394 41.29 -27.40 16.26
CA PHE A 394 42.11 -26.88 15.18
C PHE A 394 42.22 -27.93 14.06
N PRO A 395 42.24 -27.51 12.79
CA PRO A 395 42.54 -28.43 11.70
C PRO A 395 44.03 -28.83 11.73
N GLY A 396 44.37 -29.91 11.05
CA GLY A 396 45.76 -30.32 10.88
C GLY A 396 45.89 -31.78 10.51
N TYR A 397 47.02 -32.14 9.92
CA TYR A 397 47.29 -33.51 9.51
C TYR A 397 48.14 -34.24 10.55
N TRP A 398 47.80 -35.50 10.83
CA TRP A 398 48.67 -36.41 11.54
C TRP A 398 48.60 -37.82 10.95
N LYS A 399 49.72 -38.55 10.95
CA LYS A 399 49.79 -39.91 10.36
C LYS A 399 49.39 -41.00 11.34
N TYR A 400 49.89 -40.93 12.57
CA TYR A 400 49.59 -41.88 13.64
C TYR A 400 48.98 -41.17 14.84
N GLN A 401 47.92 -41.72 15.43
CA GLN A 401 47.23 -41.09 16.56
C GLN A 401 48.07 -41.15 17.85
N ASN A 402 48.72 -42.29 18.10
CA ASN A 402 49.38 -42.58 19.37
C ASN A 402 50.91 -42.44 19.31
N LYS A 403 51.47 -41.99 18.18
CA LYS A 403 52.92 -41.84 17.97
C LYS A 403 53.20 -40.51 17.29
N ALA A 404 54.25 -39.82 17.71
CA ALA A 404 54.74 -38.66 16.98
C ALA A 404 55.29 -39.08 15.61
N HIS A 405 55.01 -38.30 14.57
CA HIS A 405 55.55 -38.53 13.24
C HIS A 405 55.99 -37.19 12.63
N HIS A 406 57.08 -37.20 11.87
CA HIS A 406 57.65 -35.98 11.28
C HIS A 406 56.70 -35.26 10.30
N SER A 407 55.69 -35.96 9.78
CA SER A 407 54.67 -35.39 8.89
C SER A 407 53.49 -34.74 9.63
N ASP A 408 53.46 -34.78 10.96
CA ASP A 408 52.39 -34.19 11.73
C ASP A 408 52.47 -32.66 11.64
N ARG A 409 51.38 -32.02 11.21
CA ARG A 409 51.29 -30.59 10.90
C ARG A 409 50.01 -30.01 11.52
N PRO A 410 50.04 -29.56 12.78
CA PRO A 410 48.93 -28.82 13.37
C PRO A 410 48.81 -27.43 12.76
N GLU A 411 47.61 -27.02 12.33
CA GLU A 411 47.33 -25.65 11.91
C GLU A 411 46.84 -24.81 13.09
N ILE A 412 47.77 -24.31 13.91
CA ILE A 412 47.49 -23.55 15.14
C ILE A 412 47.12 -22.10 14.80
N ASN A 413 46.09 -21.90 13.97
CA ASN A 413 45.57 -20.60 13.58
C ASN A 413 44.19 -20.37 14.22
N GLU A 414 44.05 -19.32 15.02
CA GLU A 414 42.80 -18.94 15.69
C GLU A 414 41.65 -18.61 14.71
N SER A 415 41.96 -18.17 13.49
CA SER A 415 40.94 -17.99 12.44
C SER A 415 40.34 -19.32 12.00
N LYS A 416 41.20 -20.33 11.78
CA LYS A 416 40.79 -21.69 11.40
C LYS A 416 40.01 -22.40 12.52
N ARG A 417 40.44 -22.23 13.77
CA ARG A 417 39.67 -22.71 14.94
C ARG A 417 38.26 -22.12 14.97
N ARG A 418 38.14 -20.80 14.76
CA ARG A 418 36.84 -20.13 14.71
C ARG A 418 35.98 -20.60 13.52
N GLN A 419 36.59 -20.90 12.38
CA GLN A 419 35.89 -21.50 11.24
C GLN A 419 35.30 -22.87 11.60
N LEU A 420 36.08 -23.77 12.21
CA LEU A 420 35.57 -25.07 12.67
C LEU A 420 34.50 -24.92 13.76
N ALA A 421 34.66 -23.97 14.68
CA ALA A 421 33.63 -23.67 15.68
C ALA A 421 32.30 -23.21 15.05
N ARG A 422 32.36 -22.41 13.97
CA ARG A 422 31.16 -22.04 13.18
C ARG A 422 30.55 -23.25 12.48
N LEU A 423 31.37 -24.12 11.88
CA LEU A 423 30.88 -25.35 11.24
C LEU A 423 30.27 -26.33 12.25
N LYS A 424 30.74 -26.36 13.50
CA LYS A 424 30.14 -27.15 14.57
C LYS A 424 28.73 -26.67 14.93
N GLN A 425 28.46 -25.36 14.76
CA GLN A 425 27.17 -24.72 15.00
C GLN A 425 26.32 -24.56 13.74
N ALA A 426 26.81 -24.95 12.57
CA ALA A 426 26.10 -24.78 11.30
C ALA A 426 24.86 -25.67 11.24
N SER A 427 23.81 -25.19 10.56
CA SER A 427 22.59 -25.97 10.37
C SER A 427 22.89 -27.27 9.63
N LYS A 428 22.33 -28.37 10.12
CA LYS A 428 22.43 -29.69 9.48
C LYS A 428 21.33 -29.93 8.44
N SER A 429 20.33 -29.05 8.37
CA SER A 429 19.23 -29.16 7.42
C SER A 429 19.59 -28.55 6.06
N VAL A 430 19.10 -29.18 5.01
CA VAL A 430 19.10 -28.66 3.64
C VAL A 430 17.65 -28.73 3.15
N LYS A 431 17.18 -27.68 2.47
CA LYS A 431 15.89 -27.70 1.80
C LYS A 431 15.81 -28.89 0.84
N SER A 432 14.75 -29.67 0.93
CA SER A 432 14.51 -30.76 -0.02
C SER A 432 14.10 -30.19 -1.39
N PRO A 433 14.33 -30.94 -2.48
CA PRO A 433 13.82 -30.57 -3.80
C PRO A 433 12.30 -30.32 -3.80
N ILE A 434 11.54 -31.07 -2.99
CA ILE A 434 10.08 -30.90 -2.82
C ILE A 434 9.74 -29.52 -2.25
N THR A 435 10.47 -29.03 -1.25
CA THR A 435 10.25 -27.69 -0.69
C THR A 435 10.57 -26.62 -1.75
N MET A 436 11.69 -26.75 -2.45
CA MET A 436 12.06 -25.81 -3.50
C MET A 436 11.10 -25.84 -4.71
N ARG A 437 10.50 -26.99 -5.01
CA ARG A 437 9.44 -27.15 -6.01
C ARG A 437 8.19 -26.34 -5.65
N LYS A 438 7.79 -26.35 -4.38
CA LYS A 438 6.66 -25.52 -3.92
C LYS A 438 6.96 -24.03 -4.10
N ASP A 439 8.19 -23.61 -3.78
CA ASP A 439 8.64 -22.24 -4.02
C ASP A 439 8.56 -21.88 -5.51
N ALA A 440 8.98 -22.79 -6.41
CA ALA A 440 8.91 -22.60 -7.87
C ALA A 440 7.45 -22.49 -8.36
N VAL A 441 6.56 -23.39 -7.92
CA VAL A 441 5.13 -23.38 -8.27
C VAL A 441 4.48 -22.06 -7.86
N ALA A 442 4.72 -21.59 -6.64
CA ALA A 442 4.19 -20.31 -6.16
C ALA A 442 4.73 -19.13 -6.99
N SER A 443 6.02 -19.14 -7.32
CA SER A 443 6.65 -18.12 -8.17
C SER A 443 6.02 -18.07 -9.57
N PHE A 444 5.91 -19.22 -10.23
CA PHE A 444 5.32 -19.32 -11.57
C PHE A 444 3.84 -18.95 -11.59
N ALA A 445 3.05 -19.37 -10.60
CA ALA A 445 1.64 -19.01 -10.51
C ALA A 445 1.45 -17.50 -10.37
N SER A 446 2.21 -16.86 -9.48
CA SER A 446 2.16 -15.40 -9.29
C SER A 446 2.55 -14.63 -10.55
N ARG A 447 3.64 -15.04 -11.21
CA ARG A 447 4.10 -14.43 -12.48
C ARG A 447 3.10 -14.65 -13.61
N SER A 448 2.53 -15.85 -13.72
CA SER A 448 1.50 -16.17 -14.71
C SER A 448 0.23 -15.34 -14.52
N ALA A 449 -0.25 -15.21 -13.27
CA ALA A 449 -1.41 -14.39 -12.96
C ALA A 449 -1.17 -12.91 -13.28
N SER A 450 0.03 -12.41 -12.97
CA SER A 450 0.44 -11.04 -13.31
C SER A 450 0.49 -10.83 -14.83
N ALA A 451 1.02 -11.80 -15.59
CA ALA A 451 1.06 -11.73 -17.05
C ALA A 451 -0.35 -11.66 -17.65
N VAL A 452 -1.29 -12.49 -17.18
CA VAL A 452 -2.70 -12.44 -17.62
C VAL A 452 -3.33 -11.08 -17.31
N GLN A 453 -3.05 -10.50 -16.15
CA GLN A 453 -3.60 -9.19 -15.77
C GLN A 453 -3.10 -8.06 -16.67
N LEU A 454 -1.83 -8.09 -17.08
CA LEU A 454 -1.23 -7.07 -17.95
C LEU A 454 -1.84 -7.04 -19.36
N LEU A 455 -2.41 -8.16 -19.82
CA LEU A 455 -3.05 -8.25 -21.13
C LEU A 455 -4.34 -7.42 -21.23
N LYS A 456 -4.96 -7.06 -20.09
CA LYS A 456 -6.24 -6.31 -20.04
C LYS A 456 -7.27 -6.90 -21.02
N LEU A 457 -7.52 -8.20 -20.88
CA LEU A 457 -8.38 -8.95 -21.79
C LEU A 457 -9.78 -8.33 -21.87
N GLU A 458 -10.24 -8.11 -23.10
CA GLU A 458 -11.55 -7.57 -23.46
C GLU A 458 -12.18 -8.45 -24.54
N PRO A 459 -13.52 -8.65 -24.54
CA PRO A 459 -14.21 -9.60 -25.41
C PRO A 459 -14.13 -9.31 -26.91
#